data_AF-A0A1S3HIP5-F1
#
_entry.id   AF-A0A1S3HIP5-F1
#
_cell.length_a   1.000
_cell.length_b   1.000
_cell.length_c   1.000
_cell.angle_alpha   90.00
_cell.angle_beta   90.00
_cell.angle_gamma   90.00
#
_symmetry.space_group_name_H-M   'P 1'
#
loop_
_entity.id
_entity.type
_entity.pdbx_description
1 polymer ?
#
loop_
_entity_poly.entity_id
_entity_poly.type
_entity_poly.pdbx_seq_one_letter_code
_entity_poly.pdbx_strand_id
1 'polypeptide(L)'
;MASLVEKHPHYLKRRVFQSPYLVYFSGYMWTILLECRADTVEHRTELAKVTNHTGPLYDTLVGSGILVIDNDASTEEANRMLRDYTASLRVEYFWVERISIQGCIGVIDSKQYHWGWLKKSSVNIFCKAENSGINKASLPGCRVCQTHGNILGNMHISVIAHELAHNSITNLGSVSSTEALRARKLILMHRVLKDCPDIMWKENREVDKGATIDHFEAQGWLNADTDNFGVVIKRYFDGKWVPEAANYKYDIITNVNPGVVIVNSPNEYFASIAQCWAQDSKMLLDIAVERFLDGYKESINQILLLAEYYSVGGDTTRFWMHNKKGDVYSFDVDLERDVKGNIISMSVPKATERDPLDKGGAYLVHLDSPHVYEFSVDDDGFVVKIINFPSYIAAAN
;
A
#
# COMPACT_ATOMS: atom_id res chain seq x y z
N MET A 1 -25.35 14.30 -21.14
CA MET A 1 -25.22 13.12 -20.26
C MET A 1 -26.59 12.66 -19.75
N ALA A 2 -27.35 13.49 -19.03
CA ALA A 2 -28.68 13.16 -18.51
C ALA A 2 -29.62 12.43 -19.50
N SER A 3 -29.82 12.97 -20.72
CA SER A 3 -30.72 12.37 -21.71
C SER A 3 -30.36 10.94 -22.12
N LEU A 4 -29.07 10.57 -22.16
CA LEU A 4 -28.65 9.20 -22.50
C LEU A 4 -29.01 8.23 -21.37
N VAL A 5 -28.73 8.61 -20.13
CA VAL A 5 -29.00 7.79 -18.94
C VAL A 5 -30.51 7.69 -18.67
N GLU A 6 -31.27 8.74 -18.96
CA GLU A 6 -32.74 8.74 -18.88
C GLU A 6 -33.40 7.84 -19.93
N LYS A 7 -32.83 7.76 -21.15
CA LYS A 7 -33.31 6.86 -22.20
C LYS A 7 -32.94 5.40 -21.96
N HIS A 8 -31.80 5.14 -21.32
CA HIS A 8 -31.28 3.80 -21.08
C HIS A 8 -30.96 3.51 -19.59
N PRO A 9 -31.91 3.76 -18.65
CA PRO A 9 -31.61 3.70 -17.22
C PRO A 9 -31.33 2.27 -16.73
N HIS A 10 -31.84 1.27 -17.44
CA HIS A 10 -31.60 -0.14 -17.16
C HIS A 10 -30.18 -0.61 -17.49
N TYR A 11 -29.42 0.16 -18.27
CA TYR A 11 -28.01 -0.09 -18.56
C TYR A 11 -27.08 0.91 -17.91
N LEU A 12 -27.54 2.13 -17.61
CA LEU A 12 -26.66 3.24 -17.26
C LEU A 12 -26.88 3.82 -15.86
N LYS A 13 -27.93 3.41 -15.12
CA LYS A 13 -28.04 3.70 -13.69
C LYS A 13 -27.47 2.55 -12.88
N ARG A 14 -26.68 2.87 -11.85
CA ARG A 14 -26.18 1.94 -10.85
C ARG A 14 -27.36 1.23 -10.18
N ARG A 15 -27.29 -0.10 -10.20
CA ARG A 15 -28.28 -1.06 -9.71
C ARG A 15 -27.64 -2.45 -9.72
N VAL A 16 -28.30 -3.41 -9.11
CA VAL A 16 -27.97 -4.82 -9.32
C VAL A 16 -28.32 -5.23 -10.75
N PHE A 17 -27.30 -5.60 -11.52
CA PHE A 17 -27.39 -6.20 -12.85
C PHE A 17 -27.34 -7.72 -12.76
N GLN A 18 -28.14 -8.39 -13.60
CA GLN A 18 -28.25 -9.86 -13.64
C GLN A 18 -27.11 -10.55 -14.38
N SER A 19 -26.27 -9.78 -15.10
CA SER A 19 -25.18 -10.31 -15.91
C SER A 19 -23.91 -9.50 -15.62
N PRO A 20 -22.76 -10.15 -15.36
CA PRO A 20 -21.50 -9.43 -15.19
C PRO A 20 -21.18 -8.58 -16.42
N TYR A 21 -21.48 -9.05 -17.64
CA TYR A 21 -21.29 -8.27 -18.87
C TYR A 21 -21.99 -6.90 -18.83
N LEU A 22 -23.17 -6.82 -18.21
CA LEU A 22 -23.87 -5.55 -18.07
C LEU A 22 -23.17 -4.63 -17.06
N VAL A 23 -22.65 -5.16 -15.94
CA VAL A 23 -21.87 -4.38 -14.97
C VAL A 23 -20.65 -3.76 -15.65
N TYR A 24 -19.92 -4.57 -16.43
CA TYR A 24 -18.77 -4.09 -17.19
C TYR A 24 -19.19 -3.03 -18.20
N PHE A 25 -20.22 -3.28 -19.01
CA PHE A 25 -20.75 -2.28 -19.94
C PHE A 25 -21.11 -0.97 -19.25
N SER A 26 -21.86 -1.02 -18.13
CA SER A 26 -22.25 0.15 -17.36
C SER A 26 -21.04 0.92 -16.85
N GLY A 27 -20.06 0.25 -16.24
CA GLY A 27 -18.86 0.91 -15.73
C GLY A 27 -18.00 1.53 -16.84
N TYR A 28 -17.90 0.91 -18.02
CA TYR A 28 -17.27 1.54 -19.19
C TYR A 28 -18.02 2.80 -19.61
N MET A 29 -19.34 2.77 -19.64
CA MET A 29 -20.14 3.93 -20.01
C MET A 29 -20.04 5.05 -18.98
N TRP A 30 -20.05 4.75 -17.68
CA TRP A 30 -19.83 5.74 -16.63
C TRP A 30 -18.45 6.38 -16.73
N THR A 31 -17.44 5.58 -17.07
CA THR A 31 -16.08 6.08 -17.33
C THR A 31 -16.07 7.05 -18.52
N ILE A 32 -16.67 6.68 -19.65
CA ILE A 32 -16.77 7.58 -20.81
C ILE A 32 -17.49 8.86 -20.44
N LEU A 33 -18.57 8.77 -19.65
CA LEU A 33 -19.30 9.95 -19.19
C LEU A 33 -18.44 10.85 -18.28
N LEU A 34 -17.61 10.28 -17.40
CA LEU A 34 -16.66 11.04 -16.57
C LEU A 34 -15.58 11.73 -17.42
N GLU A 35 -15.04 11.04 -18.43
CA GLU A 35 -13.93 11.55 -19.25
C GLU A 35 -14.38 12.48 -20.39
N CYS A 36 -15.68 12.52 -20.73
CA CYS A 36 -16.18 13.31 -21.87
C CYS A 36 -16.21 14.82 -21.64
N ARG A 37 -15.90 15.30 -20.43
CA ARG A 37 -15.85 16.72 -20.07
C ARG A 37 -14.70 16.97 -19.10
N ALA A 38 -14.40 18.24 -18.85
CA ALA A 38 -13.44 18.63 -17.83
C ALA A 38 -13.84 18.07 -16.46
N ASP A 39 -12.82 17.69 -15.69
CA ASP A 39 -12.99 17.11 -14.37
C ASP A 39 -13.28 18.21 -13.34
N THR A 40 -14.55 18.55 -13.17
CA THR A 40 -15.03 19.57 -12.22
C THR A 40 -16.03 18.98 -11.21
N VAL A 41 -16.17 19.63 -10.05
CA VAL A 41 -17.14 19.24 -9.01
C VAL A 41 -18.56 19.22 -9.56
N GLU A 42 -18.93 20.17 -10.42
CA GLU A 42 -20.25 20.24 -11.06
C GLU A 42 -20.47 19.03 -11.98
N HIS A 43 -19.45 18.68 -12.78
CA HIS A 43 -19.53 17.54 -13.68
C HIS A 43 -19.68 16.22 -12.91
N ARG A 44 -18.84 16.01 -11.89
CA ARG A 44 -18.92 14.83 -11.00
C ARG A 44 -20.27 14.74 -10.30
N THR A 45 -20.82 15.88 -9.87
CA THR A 45 -22.15 15.97 -9.24
C THR A 45 -23.26 15.58 -10.21
N GLU A 46 -23.22 16.07 -11.46
CA GLU A 46 -24.17 15.66 -12.51
C GLU A 46 -24.06 14.15 -12.76
N LEU A 47 -22.84 13.64 -12.96
CA LEU A 47 -22.57 12.24 -13.20
C LEU A 47 -23.12 11.35 -12.07
N ALA A 48 -22.81 11.67 -10.81
CA ALA A 48 -23.25 10.91 -9.65
C ALA A 48 -24.78 10.83 -9.59
N LYS A 49 -25.47 11.97 -9.81
CA LYS A 49 -26.94 12.04 -9.83
C LYS A 49 -27.55 11.20 -10.94
N VAL A 50 -27.06 11.33 -12.17
CA VAL A 50 -27.68 10.62 -13.31
C VAL A 50 -27.43 9.12 -13.23
N THR A 51 -26.24 8.70 -12.76
CA THR A 51 -25.85 7.30 -12.64
C THR A 51 -26.26 6.64 -11.32
N ASN A 52 -26.94 7.36 -10.42
CA ASN A 52 -27.39 6.83 -9.12
C ASN A 52 -26.24 6.39 -8.19
N HIS A 53 -25.12 7.12 -8.20
CA HIS A 53 -24.11 7.03 -7.13
C HIS A 53 -24.56 7.93 -5.98
N THR A 54 -24.82 7.34 -4.82
CA THR A 54 -25.38 7.99 -3.62
C THR A 54 -24.51 7.73 -2.39
N GLY A 55 -24.74 8.44 -1.30
CA GLY A 55 -24.05 8.20 -0.02
C GLY A 55 -22.53 8.33 -0.15
N PRO A 56 -21.74 7.44 0.48
CA PRO A 56 -20.29 7.49 0.40
C PRO A 56 -19.73 7.38 -1.03
N LEU A 57 -20.43 6.71 -1.96
CA LEU A 57 -20.00 6.64 -3.35
C LEU A 57 -20.15 7.98 -4.08
N TYR A 58 -21.18 8.76 -3.72
CA TYR A 58 -21.31 10.14 -4.18
C TYR A 58 -20.15 10.98 -3.65
N ASP A 59 -19.86 10.88 -2.34
CA ASP A 59 -18.78 11.64 -1.70
C ASP A 59 -17.41 11.32 -2.31
N THR A 60 -17.12 10.03 -2.56
CA THR A 60 -15.88 9.59 -3.22
C THR A 60 -15.76 10.15 -4.63
N LEU A 61 -16.81 10.08 -5.44
CA LEU A 61 -16.79 10.59 -6.82
C LEU A 61 -16.66 12.12 -6.83
N VAL A 62 -17.48 12.82 -6.06
CA VAL A 62 -17.50 14.29 -6.07
C VAL A 62 -16.26 14.87 -5.40
N GLY A 63 -15.91 14.38 -4.21
CA GLY A 63 -14.80 14.87 -3.39
C GLY A 63 -13.43 14.48 -3.93
N SER A 64 -13.25 13.23 -4.33
CA SER A 64 -11.93 12.71 -4.76
C SER A 64 -11.81 12.52 -6.27
N GLY A 65 -12.90 12.62 -7.05
CA GLY A 65 -12.87 12.34 -8.49
C GLY A 65 -12.79 10.86 -8.83
N ILE A 66 -12.96 9.99 -7.83
CA ILE A 66 -12.80 8.55 -7.99
C ILE A 66 -14.15 7.92 -8.32
N LEU A 67 -14.28 7.35 -9.52
CA LEU A 67 -15.44 6.57 -9.89
C LEU A 67 -15.32 5.15 -9.36
N VAL A 68 -16.22 4.76 -8.46
CA VAL A 68 -16.32 3.38 -7.95
C VAL A 68 -17.26 2.58 -8.84
N ILE A 69 -16.78 1.46 -9.35
CA ILE A 69 -17.56 0.54 -10.18
C ILE A 69 -17.81 -0.72 -9.36
N ASP A 70 -19.08 -0.96 -9.07
CA ASP A 70 -19.59 -2.17 -8.43
C ASP A 70 -20.94 -2.59 -9.06
N ASN A 71 -21.42 -3.79 -8.75
CA ASN A 71 -22.75 -4.26 -9.17
C ASN A 71 -23.83 -3.91 -8.14
N ASP A 72 -23.74 -2.75 -7.51
CA ASP A 72 -24.58 -2.39 -6.35
C ASP A 72 -24.57 -3.45 -5.24
N ALA A 73 -23.38 -3.97 -4.98
CA ALA A 73 -23.16 -5.12 -4.09
C ALA A 73 -22.16 -4.83 -2.98
N SER A 74 -21.50 -3.66 -2.98
CA SER A 74 -20.79 -3.18 -1.81
C SER A 74 -21.77 -2.65 -0.76
N THR A 75 -21.47 -2.88 0.51
CA THR A 75 -22.27 -2.35 1.60
C THR A 75 -21.98 -0.86 1.80
N GLU A 76 -22.91 -0.15 2.45
CA GLU A 76 -22.70 1.24 2.86
C GLU A 76 -21.44 1.40 3.73
N GLU A 77 -21.16 0.42 4.60
CA GLU A 77 -19.98 0.40 5.47
C GLU A 77 -18.67 0.31 4.67
N ALA A 78 -18.59 -0.61 3.69
CA ALA A 78 -17.42 -0.71 2.82
C ALA A 78 -17.20 0.58 2.02
N ASN A 79 -18.29 1.16 1.49
CA ASN A 79 -18.23 2.42 0.74
C ASN A 79 -17.80 3.59 1.64
N ARG A 80 -18.24 3.62 2.91
CA ARG A 80 -17.79 4.60 3.92
C ARG A 80 -16.30 4.46 4.18
N MET A 81 -15.80 3.25 4.44
CA MET A 81 -14.37 3.01 4.69
C MET A 81 -13.51 3.45 3.50
N LEU A 82 -13.96 3.17 2.27
CA LEU A 82 -13.31 3.62 1.04
C LEU A 82 -13.26 5.15 0.98
N ARG A 83 -14.40 5.81 1.18
CA ARG A 83 -14.53 7.26 1.23
C ARG A 83 -13.61 7.88 2.28
N ASP A 84 -13.65 7.39 3.51
CA ASP A 84 -12.87 7.91 4.64
C ASP A 84 -11.36 7.80 4.36
N TYR A 85 -10.91 6.64 3.86
CA TYR A 85 -9.51 6.45 3.54
C TYR A 85 -9.07 7.34 2.37
N THR A 86 -9.82 7.37 1.25
CA THR A 86 -9.46 8.20 0.09
C THR A 86 -9.49 9.69 0.41
N ALA A 87 -10.41 10.15 1.27
CA ALA A 87 -10.48 11.55 1.71
C ALA A 87 -9.32 11.94 2.64
N SER A 88 -8.68 10.97 3.31
CA SER A 88 -7.49 11.20 4.13
C SER A 88 -6.20 11.33 3.32
N LEU A 89 -6.23 10.93 2.04
CA LEU A 89 -5.08 11.00 1.13
C LEU A 89 -5.05 12.35 0.43
N ARG A 90 -3.84 12.88 0.20
CA ARG A 90 -3.63 14.01 -0.70
C ARG A 90 -3.65 13.52 -2.15
N VAL A 91 -4.13 14.34 -3.08
CA VAL A 91 -4.20 13.99 -4.51
C VAL A 91 -2.80 13.78 -5.12
N GLU A 92 -1.77 14.36 -4.50
CA GLU A 92 -0.38 14.16 -4.88
C GLU A 92 0.15 12.78 -4.47
N TYR A 93 -0.50 12.09 -3.52
CA TYR A 93 -0.07 10.77 -3.05
C TYR A 93 -0.45 9.65 -3.99
N PHE A 94 -1.33 9.84 -4.95
CA PHE A 94 -1.75 8.78 -5.85
C PHE A 94 -2.58 9.39 -6.97
N TRP A 95 -2.51 8.77 -8.15
CA TRP A 95 -3.42 9.11 -9.23
C TRP A 95 -4.30 7.92 -9.55
N VAL A 96 -5.54 7.98 -9.06
CA VAL A 96 -6.57 6.98 -9.32
C VAL A 96 -7.85 7.68 -9.70
N GLU A 97 -8.35 7.42 -10.91
CA GLU A 97 -9.65 7.94 -11.36
C GLU A 97 -10.76 6.90 -11.15
N ARG A 98 -10.38 5.63 -10.97
CA ARG A 98 -11.32 4.50 -10.94
C ARG A 98 -10.93 3.40 -9.97
N ILE A 99 -11.92 2.94 -9.21
CA ILE A 99 -11.82 1.75 -8.37
C ILE A 99 -12.89 0.76 -8.81
N SER A 100 -12.47 -0.44 -9.20
CA SER A 100 -13.38 -1.58 -9.40
C SER A 100 -13.37 -2.48 -8.16
N ILE A 101 -14.50 -3.06 -7.80
CA ILE A 101 -14.58 -4.03 -6.70
C ILE A 101 -14.87 -5.41 -7.28
N GLN A 102 -13.84 -6.22 -7.55
CA GLN A 102 -13.96 -7.51 -8.25
C GLN A 102 -15.01 -8.43 -7.61
N GLY A 103 -15.01 -8.52 -6.27
CA GLY A 103 -15.96 -9.34 -5.52
C GLY A 103 -17.42 -8.91 -5.70
N CYS A 104 -17.66 -7.69 -6.18
CA CYS A 104 -18.98 -7.14 -6.43
C CYS A 104 -19.38 -7.21 -7.91
N ILE A 105 -18.45 -7.25 -8.86
CA ILE A 105 -18.74 -7.15 -10.31
C ILE A 105 -19.05 -8.52 -10.95
N GLY A 106 -18.51 -9.62 -10.37
CA GLY A 106 -18.60 -10.96 -10.95
C GLY A 106 -17.47 -11.28 -11.93
N VAL A 107 -17.37 -12.54 -12.38
CA VAL A 107 -16.30 -13.01 -13.28
C VAL A 107 -16.84 -13.09 -14.71
N ILE A 108 -16.09 -12.54 -15.67
CA ILE A 108 -16.27 -12.82 -17.09
C ILE A 108 -15.14 -13.74 -17.53
N ASP A 109 -15.48 -14.82 -18.25
CA ASP A 109 -14.54 -15.86 -18.70
C ASP A 109 -13.71 -15.41 -19.92
N SER A 110 -13.06 -14.25 -19.82
CA SER A 110 -12.07 -13.85 -20.83
C SER A 110 -11.08 -12.83 -20.28
N LYS A 111 -9.81 -13.00 -20.66
CA LYS A 111 -8.74 -12.02 -20.43
C LYS A 111 -8.97 -10.68 -21.16
N GLN A 112 -9.99 -10.58 -22.02
CA GLN A 112 -10.28 -9.40 -22.85
C GLN A 112 -11.10 -8.32 -22.12
N TYR A 113 -11.83 -8.66 -21.06
CA TYR A 113 -12.67 -7.72 -20.29
C TYR A 113 -12.04 -7.32 -18.95
N HIS A 114 -10.71 -7.33 -18.82
CA HIS A 114 -10.07 -6.85 -17.60
C HIS A 114 -10.14 -5.31 -17.53
N TRP A 115 -10.62 -4.77 -16.40
CA TRP A 115 -10.58 -3.32 -16.10
C TRP A 115 -9.18 -2.70 -16.22
N GLY A 116 -8.12 -3.52 -16.08
CA GLY A 116 -6.73 -3.10 -16.26
C GLY A 116 -6.36 -2.60 -17.67
N TRP A 117 -7.27 -2.68 -18.65
CA TRP A 117 -7.05 -2.15 -20.01
C TRP A 117 -7.56 -0.71 -20.20
N LEU A 118 -8.34 -0.17 -19.25
CA LEU A 118 -8.62 1.27 -19.15
C LEU A 118 -7.45 1.95 -18.45
N LYS A 119 -6.38 2.15 -19.22
CA LYS A 119 -5.00 2.00 -18.75
C LYS A 119 -4.36 3.14 -17.97
N LYS A 120 -5.08 4.19 -17.58
CA LYS A 120 -4.39 5.37 -17.03
C LYS A 120 -4.24 5.38 -15.49
N SER A 121 -5.22 4.91 -14.72
CA SER A 121 -5.21 5.15 -13.26
C SER A 121 -6.17 4.22 -12.47
N SER A 122 -6.39 2.98 -12.90
CA SER A 122 -7.41 2.10 -12.30
C SER A 122 -6.83 1.09 -11.33
N VAL A 123 -7.56 0.81 -10.23
CA VAL A 123 -7.22 -0.23 -9.26
C VAL A 123 -8.40 -1.17 -9.02
N ASN A 124 -8.12 -2.36 -8.46
CA ASN A 124 -9.12 -3.40 -8.29
C ASN A 124 -9.12 -3.97 -6.86
N ILE A 125 -10.14 -3.62 -6.07
CA ILE A 125 -10.31 -4.15 -4.72
C ILE A 125 -10.96 -5.52 -4.80
N PHE A 126 -10.28 -6.53 -4.28
CA PHE A 126 -10.71 -7.93 -4.38
C PHE A 126 -11.49 -8.46 -3.16
N CYS A 127 -11.60 -7.70 -2.06
CA CYS A 127 -12.19 -8.21 -0.81
C CYS A 127 -13.57 -7.63 -0.46
N LYS A 128 -14.44 -8.46 0.13
CA LYS A 128 -15.66 -8.09 0.85
C LYS A 128 -15.48 -8.22 2.37
N ALA A 129 -14.31 -7.85 2.87
CA ALA A 129 -13.87 -8.19 4.21
C ALA A 129 -14.02 -7.02 5.21
N GLU A 130 -15.12 -6.28 5.11
CA GLU A 130 -15.44 -5.09 5.93
C GLU A 130 -15.47 -5.37 7.44
N ASN A 131 -15.65 -6.62 7.85
CA ASN A 131 -15.65 -7.04 9.26
C ASN A 131 -14.43 -7.90 9.66
N SER A 132 -13.42 -8.02 8.78
CA SER A 132 -12.25 -8.86 9.06
C SER A 132 -11.07 -8.02 9.55
N GLY A 133 -10.39 -8.51 10.59
CA GLY A 133 -9.11 -7.98 11.03
C GLY A 133 -7.94 -8.53 10.20
N ILE A 134 -6.84 -7.79 10.15
CA ILE A 134 -5.57 -8.26 9.57
C ILE A 134 -4.39 -7.84 10.45
N ASN A 135 -3.34 -8.66 10.44
CA ASN A 135 -2.12 -8.46 11.22
C ASN A 135 -0.88 -8.80 10.37
N LYS A 136 -0.62 -8.03 9.31
CA LYS A 136 0.50 -8.28 8.36
C LYS A 136 1.86 -7.86 8.90
N ALA A 137 1.88 -6.96 9.89
CA ALA A 137 3.10 -6.41 10.47
C ALA A 137 3.51 -7.08 11.79
N SER A 138 2.79 -8.13 12.25
CA SER A 138 3.27 -8.95 13.36
C SER A 138 4.41 -9.84 12.89
N LEU A 139 5.61 -9.47 13.34
CA LEU A 139 6.87 -10.14 13.04
C LEU A 139 7.30 -11.00 14.23
N PRO A 140 7.98 -12.14 14.01
CA PRO A 140 8.47 -12.96 15.11
C PRO A 140 9.38 -12.17 16.04
N GLY A 141 9.18 -12.32 17.35
CA GLY A 141 9.98 -11.63 18.36
C GLY A 141 9.67 -10.14 18.55
N CYS A 142 8.65 -9.60 17.87
CA CYS A 142 8.27 -8.19 17.98
C CYS A 142 7.93 -7.80 19.44
N ARG A 143 8.79 -7.00 20.07
CA ARG A 143 8.68 -6.62 21.49
C ARG A 143 7.72 -5.46 21.69
N VAL A 144 7.73 -4.47 20.80
CA VAL A 144 6.70 -3.43 20.69
C VAL A 144 5.31 -4.08 20.63
N CYS A 145 5.16 -5.16 19.85
CA CYS A 145 3.89 -5.88 19.75
C CYS A 145 3.50 -6.59 21.06
N GLN A 146 4.46 -7.05 21.84
CA GLN A 146 4.20 -7.70 23.13
C GLN A 146 3.80 -6.69 24.20
N THR A 147 4.48 -5.55 24.25
CA THR A 147 4.19 -4.48 25.21
C THR A 147 2.85 -3.81 24.93
N HIS A 148 2.46 -3.72 23.67
CA HIS A 148 1.36 -2.84 23.28
C HIS A 148 0.25 -3.48 22.45
N GLY A 149 0.30 -4.80 22.26
CA GLY A 149 -0.62 -5.51 21.36
C GLY A 149 -0.15 -5.47 19.91
N ASN A 150 -0.78 -6.25 19.04
CA ASN A 150 -0.42 -6.30 17.63
C ASN A 150 -1.01 -5.13 16.84
N ILE A 151 -0.44 -4.83 15.67
CA ILE A 151 -1.10 -3.98 14.67
C ILE A 151 -2.44 -4.63 14.31
N LEU A 152 -3.53 -3.95 14.66
CA LEU A 152 -4.89 -4.39 14.40
C LEU A 152 -5.53 -3.43 13.42
N GLY A 153 -5.74 -3.90 12.20
CA GLY A 153 -6.39 -3.12 11.15
C GLY A 153 -7.61 -3.81 10.54
N ASN A 154 -8.50 -3.03 9.91
CA ASN A 154 -9.56 -3.55 9.05
C ASN A 154 -8.99 -4.01 7.70
N MET A 155 -9.33 -5.22 7.29
CA MET A 155 -8.84 -5.83 6.04
C MET A 155 -9.26 -5.04 4.81
N HIS A 156 -10.47 -4.46 4.79
CA HIS A 156 -10.96 -3.71 3.64
C HIS A 156 -10.10 -2.46 3.38
N ILE A 157 -9.85 -1.64 4.41
CA ILE A 157 -8.96 -0.46 4.29
C ILE A 157 -7.55 -0.88 3.91
N SER A 158 -7.05 -1.96 4.50
CA SER A 158 -5.72 -2.48 4.16
C SER A 158 -5.61 -2.88 2.68
N VAL A 159 -6.67 -3.45 2.09
CA VAL A 159 -6.70 -3.75 0.65
C VAL A 159 -6.83 -2.47 -0.16
N ILE A 160 -7.67 -1.50 0.24
CA ILE A 160 -7.75 -0.19 -0.44
C ILE A 160 -6.36 0.45 -0.50
N ALA A 161 -5.66 0.53 0.64
CA ALA A 161 -4.30 1.10 0.73
C ALA A 161 -3.31 0.38 -0.18
N HIS A 162 -3.33 -0.96 -0.18
CA HIS A 162 -2.49 -1.80 -1.04
C HIS A 162 -2.73 -1.51 -2.53
N GLU A 163 -3.99 -1.54 -2.94
CA GLU A 163 -4.39 -1.37 -4.34
C GLU A 163 -4.08 0.04 -4.85
N LEU A 164 -4.37 1.08 -4.05
CA LEU A 164 -4.00 2.47 -4.41
C LEU A 164 -2.48 2.63 -4.55
N ALA A 165 -1.70 1.95 -3.71
CA ALA A 165 -0.25 1.98 -3.78
C ALA A 165 0.33 1.30 -5.04
N HIS A 166 -0.42 0.51 -5.80
CA HIS A 166 0.04 0.06 -7.12
C HIS A 166 0.17 1.20 -8.13
N ASN A 167 -0.62 2.28 -7.99
CA ASN A 167 -0.58 3.46 -8.85
C ASN A 167 0.31 4.60 -8.30
N SER A 168 1.30 4.23 -7.48
CA SER A 168 2.26 5.15 -6.85
C SER A 168 3.57 5.31 -7.66
N ILE A 169 4.73 5.21 -6.99
CA ILE A 169 6.13 5.32 -7.44
C ILE A 169 6.41 4.75 -8.85
N THR A 170 5.63 3.77 -9.30
CA THR A 170 5.80 3.08 -10.58
C THR A 170 4.93 3.57 -11.74
N ASN A 171 3.79 4.23 -11.49
CA ASN A 171 2.77 4.55 -12.52
C ASN A 171 2.37 6.03 -12.57
N LEU A 172 2.89 6.89 -11.69
CA LEU A 172 2.65 8.32 -11.73
C LEU A 172 3.36 8.94 -12.95
N GLY A 173 2.59 9.20 -14.00
CA GLY A 173 3.10 9.84 -15.22
C GLY A 173 3.90 11.11 -14.91
N SER A 174 5.18 11.09 -15.31
CA SER A 174 6.05 12.26 -15.54
C SER A 174 6.30 13.27 -14.41
N VAL A 175 5.98 13.01 -13.14
CA VAL A 175 6.43 13.91 -12.05
C VAL A 175 7.86 13.53 -11.67
N SER A 176 8.82 14.46 -11.76
CA SER A 176 10.26 14.22 -11.53
C SER A 176 10.61 13.62 -10.15
N SER A 177 9.73 13.80 -9.14
CA SER A 177 9.88 13.15 -7.82
C SER A 177 9.72 11.61 -7.88
N THR A 178 9.04 11.07 -8.89
CA THR A 178 8.76 9.64 -9.00
C THR A 178 9.97 8.84 -9.45
N GLU A 179 10.86 9.43 -10.24
CA GLU A 179 12.07 8.74 -10.70
C GLU A 179 13.09 8.57 -9.57
N ALA A 180 13.31 9.61 -8.76
CA ALA A 180 14.17 9.53 -7.57
C ALA A 180 13.61 8.54 -6.54
N LEU A 181 12.30 8.58 -6.29
CA LEU A 181 11.62 7.61 -5.42
C LEU A 181 11.68 6.18 -5.97
N ARG A 182 11.55 6.00 -7.29
CA ARG A 182 11.67 4.71 -7.95
C ARG A 182 13.09 4.18 -7.83
N ALA A 183 14.10 5.02 -8.08
CA ALA A 183 15.49 4.67 -7.87
C ALA A 183 15.70 4.24 -6.43
N ARG A 184 15.33 5.08 -5.44
CA ARG A 184 15.43 4.76 -4.00
C ARG A 184 14.76 3.44 -3.64
N LYS A 185 13.58 3.15 -4.19
CA LYS A 185 12.89 1.85 -4.04
C LYS A 185 13.75 0.69 -4.55
N LEU A 186 14.32 0.81 -5.75
CA LEU A 186 15.17 -0.24 -6.33
C LEU A 186 16.47 -0.43 -5.53
N ILE A 187 17.09 0.66 -5.07
CA ILE A 187 18.25 0.58 -4.18
C ILE A 187 17.89 -0.17 -2.90
N LEU A 188 16.75 0.16 -2.28
CA LEU A 188 16.29 -0.49 -1.06
C LEU A 188 16.02 -1.99 -1.27
N MET A 189 15.35 -2.37 -2.37
CA MET A 189 15.13 -3.78 -2.72
C MET A 189 16.44 -4.53 -2.93
N HIS A 190 17.42 -3.90 -3.60
CA HIS A 190 18.76 -4.45 -3.73
C HIS A 190 19.45 -4.59 -2.36
N ARG A 191 19.38 -3.59 -1.48
CA ARG A 191 19.96 -3.63 -0.13
C ARG A 191 19.38 -4.76 0.73
N VAL A 192 18.07 -4.99 0.66
CA VAL A 192 17.37 -6.08 1.37
C VAL A 192 17.93 -7.45 0.98
N LEU A 193 18.38 -7.63 -0.26
CA LEU A 193 18.86 -8.90 -0.80
C LEU A 193 20.34 -8.84 -1.23
N LYS A 194 21.12 -7.84 -0.78
CA LYS A 194 22.44 -7.52 -1.35
C LYS A 194 23.46 -8.64 -1.19
N ASP A 195 23.34 -9.38 -0.09
CA ASP A 195 24.25 -10.48 0.27
C ASP A 195 23.68 -11.84 -0.17
N CYS A 196 22.56 -11.85 -0.91
CA CYS A 196 21.95 -13.06 -1.46
C CYS A 196 22.69 -13.44 -2.75
N PRO A 197 23.54 -14.48 -2.75
CA PRO A 197 24.47 -14.73 -3.85
C PRO A 197 23.78 -15.23 -5.12
N ASP A 198 22.56 -15.75 -5.00
CA ASP A 198 21.87 -16.42 -6.09
C ASP A 198 20.86 -15.53 -6.83
N ILE A 199 20.65 -14.29 -6.39
CA ILE A 199 19.75 -13.34 -7.06
C ILE A 199 20.57 -12.42 -7.95
N MET A 200 20.26 -12.44 -9.24
CA MET A 200 20.98 -11.66 -10.24
C MET A 200 20.34 -10.28 -10.40
N TRP A 201 21.17 -9.26 -10.61
CA TRP A 201 20.77 -7.87 -10.71
C TRP A 201 21.27 -7.25 -12.00
N LYS A 202 20.44 -6.40 -12.59
CA LYS A 202 20.83 -5.52 -13.70
C LYS A 202 21.58 -4.30 -13.18
N GLU A 203 22.25 -3.58 -14.07
CA GLU A 203 22.95 -2.32 -13.73
C GLU A 203 22.04 -1.28 -13.07
N ASN A 204 20.77 -1.23 -13.47
CA ASN A 204 19.76 -0.33 -12.90
C ASN A 204 19.18 -0.81 -11.56
N ARG A 205 19.75 -1.87 -10.96
CA ARG A 205 19.32 -2.50 -9.68
C ARG A 205 17.92 -3.12 -9.73
N GLU A 206 17.36 -3.35 -10.93
CA GLU A 206 16.22 -4.26 -11.07
C GLU A 206 16.71 -5.71 -11.03
N VAL A 207 15.88 -6.61 -10.51
CA VAL A 207 16.16 -8.05 -10.53
C VAL A 207 16.24 -8.53 -11.98
N ASP A 208 17.33 -9.20 -12.33
CA ASP A 208 17.44 -9.93 -13.59
C ASP A 208 16.81 -11.32 -13.44
N LYS A 209 15.50 -11.37 -13.70
CA LYS A 209 14.74 -12.61 -13.58
C LYS A 209 15.22 -13.69 -14.54
N GLY A 210 15.68 -13.33 -15.73
CA GLY A 210 16.20 -14.30 -16.70
C GLY A 210 17.49 -14.91 -16.20
N ALA A 211 18.46 -14.08 -15.86
CA ALA A 211 19.74 -14.57 -15.32
C ALA A 211 19.58 -15.32 -13.99
N THR A 212 18.61 -14.93 -13.15
CA THR A 212 18.30 -15.68 -11.91
C THR A 212 17.71 -17.06 -12.22
N ILE A 213 16.82 -17.18 -13.22
CA ILE A 213 16.29 -18.47 -13.69
C ILE A 213 17.44 -19.34 -14.20
N ASP A 214 18.27 -18.81 -15.10
CA ASP A 214 19.40 -19.53 -15.70
C ASP A 214 20.38 -20.03 -14.61
N HIS A 215 20.66 -19.19 -13.60
CA HIS A 215 21.48 -19.58 -12.45
C HIS A 215 20.85 -20.71 -11.65
N PHE A 216 19.55 -20.61 -11.34
CA PHE A 216 18.83 -21.64 -10.58
C PHE A 216 18.77 -22.98 -11.34
N GLU A 217 18.66 -22.94 -12.67
CA GLU A 217 18.76 -24.15 -13.51
C GLU A 217 20.17 -24.74 -13.47
N ALA A 218 21.21 -23.91 -13.56
CA ALA A 218 22.60 -24.35 -13.46
C ALA A 218 22.93 -24.98 -12.10
N GLN A 219 22.29 -24.54 -11.01
CA GLN A 219 22.41 -25.15 -9.68
C GLN A 219 21.54 -26.41 -9.52
N GLY A 220 20.67 -26.73 -10.48
CA GLY A 220 19.74 -27.86 -10.40
C GLY A 220 18.58 -27.66 -9.42
N TRP A 221 18.28 -26.42 -9.03
CA TRP A 221 17.16 -26.09 -8.12
C TRP A 221 15.84 -25.84 -8.86
N LEU A 222 15.92 -25.63 -10.17
CA LEU A 222 14.82 -25.31 -11.07
C LEU A 222 14.94 -26.13 -12.36
N ASN A 223 13.81 -26.63 -12.84
CA ASN A 223 13.64 -27.02 -14.24
C ASN A 223 12.62 -26.08 -14.90
N ALA A 224 13.04 -25.18 -15.79
CA ALA A 224 12.16 -24.16 -16.34
C ALA A 224 11.01 -24.74 -17.21
N ASP A 225 11.13 -25.97 -17.70
CA ASP A 225 10.07 -26.62 -18.49
C ASP A 225 8.89 -27.10 -17.62
N THR A 226 9.16 -27.45 -16.35
CA THR A 226 8.16 -28.12 -15.50
C THR A 226 7.83 -27.37 -14.22
N ASP A 227 8.75 -26.55 -13.72
CA ASP A 227 8.59 -25.90 -12.43
C ASP A 227 7.98 -24.50 -12.54
N ASN A 228 7.19 -24.15 -11.53
CA ASN A 228 6.76 -22.77 -11.34
C ASN A 228 7.84 -21.99 -10.59
N PHE A 229 8.50 -21.06 -11.27
CA PHE A 229 9.57 -20.24 -10.68
C PHE A 229 9.17 -19.53 -9.38
N GLY A 230 7.91 -19.06 -9.26
CA GLY A 230 7.43 -18.43 -8.04
C GLY A 230 7.41 -19.37 -6.84
N VAL A 231 7.03 -20.63 -7.05
CA VAL A 231 7.09 -21.69 -6.03
C VAL A 231 8.53 -22.04 -5.69
N VAL A 232 9.42 -22.06 -6.68
CA VAL A 232 10.85 -22.33 -6.49
C VAL A 232 11.50 -21.23 -5.65
N ILE A 233 11.32 -19.96 -6.00
CA ILE A 233 11.82 -18.83 -5.20
C ILE A 233 11.33 -18.89 -3.75
N LYS A 234 10.05 -19.22 -3.53
CA LYS A 234 9.53 -19.40 -2.18
C LYS A 234 10.27 -20.49 -1.41
N ARG A 235 10.55 -21.64 -2.03
CA ARG A 235 11.30 -22.74 -1.41
C ARG A 235 12.74 -22.34 -1.10
N TYR A 236 13.39 -21.60 -2.00
CA TYR A 236 14.73 -21.07 -1.80
C TYR A 236 14.79 -20.20 -0.54
N PHE A 237 13.93 -19.18 -0.43
CA PHE A 237 13.89 -18.29 0.74
C PHE A 237 13.22 -18.89 1.98
N ASP A 238 12.67 -20.10 1.90
CA ASP A 238 12.30 -20.92 3.07
C ASP A 238 13.47 -21.81 3.53
N GLY A 239 14.67 -21.65 2.93
CA GLY A 239 15.89 -22.36 3.31
C GLY A 239 15.97 -23.80 2.85
N LYS A 240 15.14 -24.21 1.86
CA LYS A 240 15.05 -25.62 1.46
C LYS A 240 16.31 -26.15 0.76
N TRP A 241 17.03 -25.29 0.05
CA TRP A 241 18.24 -25.64 -0.68
C TRP A 241 19.47 -24.95 -0.11
N VAL A 242 19.32 -23.67 0.25
CA VAL A 242 20.35 -22.83 0.87
C VAL A 242 19.81 -22.34 2.21
N PRO A 243 20.18 -22.95 3.35
CA PRO A 243 19.66 -22.57 4.67
C PRO A 243 19.82 -21.08 4.99
N GLU A 244 20.93 -20.47 4.56
CA GLU A 244 21.26 -19.07 4.76
C GLU A 244 20.27 -18.12 4.06
N ALA A 245 19.61 -18.56 2.98
CA ALA A 245 18.60 -17.78 2.29
C ALA A 245 17.37 -17.51 3.17
N ALA A 246 17.12 -18.32 4.20
CA ALA A 246 16.04 -18.08 5.16
C ALA A 246 16.30 -16.86 6.05
N ASN A 247 17.55 -16.41 6.20
CA ASN A 247 17.89 -15.25 7.01
C ASN A 247 17.26 -13.96 6.48
N TYR A 248 17.06 -13.88 5.16
CA TYR A 248 16.44 -12.72 4.53
C TYR A 248 14.94 -12.59 4.79
N LYS A 249 14.26 -13.64 5.29
CA LYS A 249 12.80 -13.75 5.35
C LYS A 249 12.08 -12.59 6.06
N TYR A 250 12.79 -11.86 6.92
CA TYR A 250 12.23 -10.76 7.72
C TYR A 250 12.86 -9.40 7.42
N ASP A 251 13.68 -9.25 6.37
CA ASP A 251 14.31 -7.96 6.06
C ASP A 251 13.33 -6.91 5.50
N ILE A 252 12.09 -7.30 5.19
CA ILE A 252 10.97 -6.38 4.96
C ILE A 252 10.12 -6.26 6.22
N ILE A 253 9.57 -5.07 6.47
CA ILE A 253 8.73 -4.75 7.63
C ILE A 253 7.31 -5.37 7.56
N THR A 254 7.16 -6.44 6.77
CA THR A 254 5.93 -7.20 6.60
C THR A 254 6.22 -8.67 6.84
N ASN A 255 5.23 -9.46 7.22
CA ASN A 255 5.37 -10.91 7.35
C ASN A 255 5.46 -11.66 6.01
N VAL A 256 5.55 -10.95 4.89
CA VAL A 256 5.70 -11.53 3.56
C VAL A 256 7.17 -11.82 3.28
N ASN A 257 7.45 -12.95 2.62
CA ASN A 257 8.81 -13.31 2.24
C ASN A 257 9.37 -12.30 1.21
N PRO A 258 10.45 -11.55 1.54
CA PRO A 258 11.01 -10.52 0.68
C PRO A 258 11.48 -11.04 -0.65
N GLY A 259 12.09 -12.21 -0.69
CA GLY A 259 12.54 -12.81 -1.92
C GLY A 259 11.38 -13.08 -2.88
N VAL A 260 10.24 -13.55 -2.38
CA VAL A 260 9.03 -13.74 -3.20
C VAL A 260 8.52 -12.41 -3.75
N VAL A 261 8.44 -11.38 -2.90
CA VAL A 261 7.91 -10.07 -3.29
C VAL A 261 8.85 -9.34 -4.26
N ILE A 262 10.13 -9.27 -3.93
CA ILE A 262 11.13 -8.53 -4.72
C ILE A 262 11.38 -9.21 -6.08
N VAL A 263 11.51 -10.55 -6.10
CA VAL A 263 11.89 -11.28 -7.32
C VAL A 263 10.68 -11.56 -8.23
N ASN A 264 9.54 -11.97 -7.68
CA ASN A 264 8.38 -12.33 -8.52
C ASN A 264 7.50 -11.14 -8.85
N SER A 265 7.38 -10.19 -7.94
CA SER A 265 6.34 -9.16 -8.01
C SER A 265 6.85 -7.83 -7.45
N PRO A 266 7.89 -7.21 -8.02
CA PRO A 266 8.52 -6.00 -7.47
C PRO A 266 7.58 -4.79 -7.33
N ASN A 267 6.42 -4.82 -7.99
CA ASN A 267 5.35 -3.83 -7.84
C ASN A 267 4.53 -4.03 -6.54
N GLU A 268 4.52 -5.25 -5.98
CA GLU A 268 3.91 -5.61 -4.70
C GLU A 268 4.72 -5.12 -3.50
N TYR A 269 6.02 -4.85 -3.70
CA TYR A 269 6.91 -4.42 -2.63
C TYR A 269 6.40 -3.17 -1.93
N PHE A 270 6.19 -2.10 -2.70
CA PHE A 270 5.70 -0.84 -2.16
C PHE A 270 4.26 -0.95 -1.66
N ALA A 271 3.40 -1.65 -2.40
CA ALA A 271 2.01 -1.88 -2.01
C ALA A 271 1.87 -2.64 -0.69
N SER A 272 2.76 -3.60 -0.42
CA SER A 272 2.76 -4.39 0.81
C SER A 272 3.19 -3.58 2.04
N ILE A 273 4.22 -2.72 1.91
CA ILE A 273 4.64 -1.84 3.01
C ILE A 273 3.66 -0.68 3.22
N ALA A 274 3.09 -0.12 2.15
CA ALA A 274 2.05 0.92 2.22
C ALA A 274 0.77 0.40 2.90
N GLN A 275 0.41 -0.85 2.63
CA GLN A 275 -0.68 -1.52 3.36
C GLN A 275 -0.44 -1.55 4.87
N CYS A 276 0.78 -1.88 5.32
CA CYS A 276 1.11 -1.91 6.75
C CYS A 276 1.17 -0.50 7.33
N TRP A 277 1.69 0.47 6.56
CA TRP A 277 1.73 1.88 6.94
C TRP A 277 0.34 2.44 7.20
N ALA A 278 -0.63 2.12 6.34
CA ALA A 278 -2.01 2.55 6.46
C ALA A 278 -2.73 1.96 7.69
N GLN A 279 -2.30 0.78 8.17
CA GLN A 279 -2.88 0.12 9.34
C GLN A 279 -2.55 0.88 10.61
N ASP A 280 -1.25 1.12 10.83
CA ASP A 280 -0.74 1.84 11.98
C ASP A 280 0.69 2.32 11.73
N SER A 281 0.83 3.52 11.17
CA SER A 281 2.13 4.08 10.78
C SER A 281 3.06 4.25 11.97
N LYS A 282 2.51 4.64 13.14
CA LYS A 282 3.27 4.86 14.35
C LYS A 282 3.79 3.55 14.93
N MET A 283 2.94 2.53 15.02
CA MET A 283 3.40 1.20 15.45
C MET A 283 4.44 0.65 14.49
N LEU A 284 4.24 0.83 13.19
CA LEU A 284 5.18 0.35 12.19
C LEU A 284 6.54 1.04 12.33
N LEU A 285 6.58 2.34 12.63
CA LEU A 285 7.83 3.06 12.94
C LEU A 285 8.52 2.49 14.19
N ASP A 286 7.79 2.25 15.27
CA ASP A 286 8.36 1.64 16.49
C ASP A 286 8.97 0.27 16.20
N ILE A 287 8.25 -0.57 15.45
CA ILE A 287 8.72 -1.89 15.01
C ILE A 287 9.98 -1.74 14.13
N ALA A 288 10.02 -0.76 13.24
CA ALA A 288 11.17 -0.53 12.36
C ALA A 288 12.45 -0.20 13.14
N VAL A 289 12.31 0.62 14.18
CA VAL A 289 13.40 0.99 15.09
C VAL A 289 13.88 -0.24 15.87
N GLU A 290 12.95 -0.99 16.48
CA GLU A 290 13.28 -2.24 17.19
C GLU A 290 14.07 -3.21 16.29
N ARG A 291 13.57 -3.43 15.07
CA ARG A 291 14.22 -4.32 14.09
C ARG A 291 15.61 -3.84 13.69
N PHE A 292 15.79 -2.53 13.54
CA PHE A 292 17.10 -1.96 13.25
C PHE A 292 18.09 -2.23 14.38
N LEU A 293 17.65 -2.11 15.64
CA LEU A 293 18.46 -2.43 16.83
C LEU A 293 18.81 -3.93 16.88
N ASP A 294 17.92 -4.80 16.41
CA ASP A 294 18.13 -6.25 16.33
C ASP A 294 18.96 -6.71 15.10
N GLY A 295 19.42 -5.76 14.27
CA GLY A 295 20.30 -6.05 13.13
C GLY A 295 19.63 -6.03 11.76
N TYR A 296 18.29 -5.96 11.68
CA TYR A 296 17.53 -5.87 10.44
C TYR A 296 17.48 -4.42 9.93
N LYS A 297 18.58 -3.98 9.29
CA LYS A 297 18.83 -2.55 9.00
C LYS A 297 17.86 -1.90 8.03
N GLU A 298 17.22 -2.67 7.15
CA GLU A 298 16.43 -2.07 6.07
C GLU A 298 14.97 -1.77 6.44
N SER A 299 14.49 -2.22 7.60
CA SER A 299 13.11 -1.95 8.06
C SER A 299 12.83 -0.45 8.25
N ILE A 300 13.76 0.29 8.86
CA ILE A 300 13.62 1.76 9.01
C ILE A 300 13.70 2.49 7.66
N ASN A 301 14.52 1.99 6.73
CA ASN A 301 14.65 2.58 5.40
C ASN A 301 13.39 2.41 4.55
N GLN A 302 12.58 1.37 4.82
CA GLN A 302 11.24 1.21 4.25
C GLN A 302 10.27 2.27 4.80
N ILE A 303 10.35 2.57 6.09
CA ILE A 303 9.57 3.66 6.70
C ILE A 303 9.95 5.00 6.09
N LEU A 304 11.25 5.29 5.94
CA LEU A 304 11.69 6.54 5.33
C LEU A 304 11.29 6.65 3.85
N LEU A 305 11.24 5.54 3.10
CA LEU A 305 10.70 5.55 1.73
C LEU A 305 9.21 5.95 1.70
N LEU A 306 8.40 5.43 2.64
CA LEU A 306 6.99 5.79 2.78
C LEU A 306 6.82 7.25 3.22
N ALA A 307 7.60 7.70 4.21
CA ALA A 307 7.58 9.09 4.67
C ALA A 307 8.00 10.07 3.56
N GLU A 308 9.00 9.71 2.76
CA GLU A 308 9.41 10.50 1.61
C GLU A 308 8.30 10.58 0.57
N TYR A 309 7.66 9.44 0.27
CA TYR A 309 6.54 9.37 -0.66
C TYR A 309 5.37 10.27 -0.23
N TYR A 310 4.94 10.13 1.03
CA TYR A 310 3.79 10.85 1.57
C TYR A 310 4.10 12.27 2.04
N SER A 311 5.35 12.70 2.04
CA SER A 311 5.69 14.12 2.26
C SER A 311 5.61 14.97 1.00
N VAL A 312 5.68 14.34 -0.19
CA VAL A 312 5.70 15.03 -1.48
C VAL A 312 6.84 16.07 -1.52
N GLY A 313 7.98 15.72 -0.90
CA GLY A 313 9.15 16.60 -0.78
C GLY A 313 9.03 17.71 0.26
N GLY A 314 7.97 17.73 1.08
CA GLY A 314 7.80 18.68 2.17
C GLY A 314 8.45 18.24 3.50
N ASP A 315 8.23 19.06 4.52
CA ASP A 315 8.72 18.86 5.90
C ASP A 315 7.68 18.20 6.81
N THR A 316 6.60 17.64 6.23
CA THR A 316 5.61 16.86 6.96
C THR A 316 5.25 15.62 6.15
N THR A 317 4.96 14.51 6.82
CA THR A 317 4.39 13.30 6.22
C THR A 317 3.09 12.93 6.92
N ARG A 318 2.22 12.21 6.21
CA ARG A 318 0.98 11.70 6.79
C ARG A 318 1.18 10.33 7.44
N PHE A 319 0.70 10.21 8.67
CA PHE A 319 0.52 8.94 9.36
C PHE A 319 -0.95 8.56 9.36
N TRP A 320 -1.20 7.26 9.35
CA TRP A 320 -2.53 6.66 9.41
C TRP A 320 -2.63 5.63 10.52
N MET A 321 -3.84 5.49 11.04
CA MET A 321 -4.25 4.40 11.91
C MET A 321 -5.68 4.03 11.55
N HIS A 322 -6.05 2.77 11.63
CA HIS A 322 -7.46 2.40 11.53
C HIS A 322 -7.84 1.23 12.43
N ASN A 323 -9.02 1.29 13.03
CA ASN A 323 -9.48 0.25 13.94
C ASN A 323 -10.14 -0.94 13.19
N LYS A 324 -10.53 -1.99 13.93
CA LYS A 324 -11.26 -3.15 13.35
C LYS A 324 -12.61 -2.77 12.73
N LYS A 325 -13.24 -1.69 13.17
CA LYS A 325 -14.51 -1.18 12.62
C LYS A 325 -14.33 -0.39 11.32
N GLY A 326 -13.08 -0.15 10.92
CA GLY A 326 -12.79 0.62 9.71
C GLY A 326 -12.86 2.14 9.90
N ASP A 327 -12.75 2.63 11.13
CA ASP A 327 -12.60 4.07 11.34
C ASP A 327 -11.15 4.46 11.03
N VAL A 328 -10.99 5.42 10.11
CA VAL A 328 -9.68 5.93 9.66
C VAL A 328 -9.32 7.18 10.43
N TYR A 329 -8.12 7.19 10.98
CA TYR A 329 -7.51 8.34 11.64
C TYR A 329 -6.24 8.70 10.88
N SER A 330 -5.97 10.00 10.76
CA SER A 330 -4.78 10.45 10.07
C SER A 330 -4.29 11.76 10.68
N PHE A 331 -2.98 11.94 10.79
CA PHE A 331 -2.35 13.13 11.37
C PHE A 331 -0.99 13.37 10.72
N ASP A 332 -0.56 14.62 10.72
CA ASP A 332 0.74 15.00 10.17
C ASP A 332 1.85 14.76 11.20
N VAL A 333 3.00 14.33 10.70
CA VAL A 333 4.24 14.11 11.45
C VAL A 333 5.30 15.00 10.84
N ASP A 334 5.96 15.79 11.68
CA ASP A 334 6.99 16.72 11.22
C ASP A 334 8.27 15.94 10.86
N LEU A 335 8.94 16.39 9.80
CA LEU A 335 10.18 15.84 9.29
C LEU A 335 11.27 16.91 9.38
N GLU A 336 12.48 16.52 9.78
CA GLU A 336 13.66 17.33 9.56
C GLU A 336 14.55 16.67 8.51
N ARG A 337 15.20 17.51 7.70
CA ARG A 337 16.02 17.08 6.57
C ARG A 337 17.43 17.64 6.67
N ASP A 338 18.40 16.88 6.17
CA ASP A 338 19.76 17.39 5.98
C ASP A 338 19.85 18.33 4.76
N VAL A 339 21.06 18.85 4.50
CA VAL A 339 21.32 19.75 3.35
C VAL A 339 21.16 19.08 1.98
N LYS A 340 21.14 17.75 1.92
CA LYS A 340 20.89 16.95 0.70
C LYS A 340 19.40 16.60 0.55
N GLY A 341 18.56 17.00 1.51
CA GLY A 341 17.14 16.71 1.54
C GLY A 341 16.78 15.35 2.14
N ASN A 342 17.74 14.62 2.73
CA ASN A 342 17.45 13.33 3.36
C ASN A 342 16.73 13.53 4.70
N ILE A 343 15.70 12.72 4.97
CA ILE A 343 15.03 12.71 6.27
C ILE A 343 16.00 12.23 7.36
N ILE A 344 16.26 13.08 8.35
CA ILE A 344 17.13 12.80 9.51
C ILE A 344 16.37 12.81 10.83
N SER A 345 15.14 13.33 10.86
CA SER A 345 14.30 13.29 12.05
C SER A 345 12.82 13.13 11.70
N MET A 346 12.07 12.48 12.58
CA MET A 346 10.61 12.43 12.57
C MET A 346 10.07 12.76 13.96
N SER A 347 9.18 13.74 14.06
CA SER A 347 8.56 14.15 15.33
C SER A 347 7.07 13.84 15.32
N VAL A 348 6.68 12.80 16.05
CA VAL A 348 5.29 12.35 16.16
C VAL A 348 4.60 13.16 17.25
N PRO A 349 3.50 13.88 16.95
CA PRO A 349 2.87 14.80 17.87
C PRO A 349 2.20 14.07 19.05
N LYS A 350 2.15 14.76 20.19
CA LYS A 350 1.56 14.28 21.45
C LYS A 350 0.11 13.80 21.31
N ALA A 351 -0.70 14.53 20.54
CA ALA A 351 -2.16 14.45 20.54
C ALA A 351 -2.74 13.31 19.67
N THR A 352 -2.03 12.19 19.55
CA THR A 352 -2.58 11.00 18.88
C THR A 352 -3.45 10.22 19.89
N GLU A 353 -4.58 10.80 20.28
CA GLU A 353 -5.49 10.21 21.27
C GLU A 353 -6.26 9.00 20.70
N ARG A 354 -6.27 7.92 21.47
CA ARG A 354 -7.32 6.88 21.49
C ARG A 354 -7.50 6.39 22.95
N ASP A 355 -8.58 5.67 23.21
CA ASP A 355 -8.86 4.98 24.46
C ASP A 355 -8.01 3.68 24.66
N PRO A 356 -7.15 3.61 25.70
CA PRO A 356 -6.35 2.42 26.03
C PRO A 356 -7.17 1.20 26.51
N LEU A 357 -8.49 1.34 26.74
CA LEU A 357 -9.37 0.24 27.10
C LEU A 357 -9.90 -0.53 25.87
N ASP A 358 -9.71 -0.01 24.66
CA ASP A 358 -10.15 -0.67 23.43
C ASP A 358 -9.11 -1.69 22.93
N LYS A 359 -9.16 -2.91 23.50
CA LYS A 359 -8.36 -4.07 23.06
C LYS A 359 -8.63 -4.49 21.59
N GLY A 360 -9.64 -3.92 20.93
CA GLY A 360 -9.93 -4.09 19.51
C GLY A 360 -9.31 -3.01 18.61
N GLY A 361 -8.55 -2.09 19.21
CA GLY A 361 -8.13 -0.87 18.60
C GLY A 361 -6.71 -0.78 18.06
N ALA A 362 -6.51 0.09 17.06
CA ALA A 362 -5.22 0.61 16.61
C ALA A 362 -4.38 1.16 17.78
N TYR A 363 -3.08 1.02 17.64
CA TYR A 363 -2.09 1.09 18.69
C TYR A 363 -1.89 2.51 19.23
N LEU A 364 -1.67 2.58 20.53
CA LEU A 364 -1.35 3.80 21.24
C LEU A 364 -0.11 3.60 22.10
N VAL A 365 0.65 4.68 22.15
CA VAL A 365 1.43 5.02 23.32
C VAL A 365 0.86 6.33 23.84
N HIS A 366 0.52 6.42 25.13
CA HIS A 366 0.24 7.71 25.73
C HIS A 366 1.52 8.53 25.65
N LEU A 367 1.48 9.61 24.87
CA LEU A 367 2.62 10.47 24.65
C LEU A 367 2.58 11.59 25.70
N ASP A 368 3.50 11.61 26.65
CA ASP A 368 3.64 12.74 27.57
C ASP A 368 4.23 13.96 26.85
N SER A 369 5.01 13.71 25.80
CA SER A 369 5.65 14.66 24.89
C SER A 369 5.67 14.08 23.46
N PRO A 370 5.92 14.89 22.42
CA PRO A 370 6.21 14.35 21.09
C PRO A 370 7.30 13.28 21.16
N HIS A 371 7.14 12.23 20.36
CA HIS A 371 8.19 11.22 20.18
C HIS A 371 9.06 11.61 19.01
N VAL A 372 10.34 11.81 19.28
CA VAL A 372 11.32 12.19 18.28
C VAL A 372 12.17 10.97 17.94
N TYR A 373 12.32 10.73 16.65
CA TYR A 373 13.17 9.69 16.08
C TYR A 373 14.24 10.38 15.27
N GLU A 374 15.50 10.27 15.68
CA GLU A 374 16.62 10.91 14.99
C GLU A 374 17.56 9.86 14.40
N PHE A 375 18.08 10.15 13.22
CA PHE A 375 18.87 9.23 12.42
C PHE A 375 20.16 9.90 11.95
N SER A 376 21.22 9.11 11.87
CA SER A 376 22.34 9.39 10.99
C SER A 376 22.14 8.60 9.71
N VAL A 377 22.26 9.27 8.57
CA VAL A 377 22.07 8.70 7.23
C VAL A 377 23.37 8.74 6.42
N ASP A 378 23.51 7.83 5.46
CA ASP A 378 24.57 7.88 4.45
C ASP A 378 24.26 8.91 3.35
N ASP A 379 25.16 9.02 2.36
CA ASP A 379 25.01 9.98 1.25
C ASP A 379 23.77 9.75 0.38
N ASP A 380 23.24 8.52 0.38
CA ASP A 380 22.02 8.12 -0.33
C ASP A 380 20.76 8.25 0.57
N GLY A 381 20.93 8.73 1.81
CA GLY A 381 19.85 8.95 2.75
C GLY A 381 19.35 7.69 3.47
N PHE A 382 20.10 6.60 3.49
CA PHE A 382 19.77 5.40 4.25
C PHE A 382 20.31 5.49 5.68
N VAL A 383 19.51 5.08 6.66
CA VAL A 383 19.89 5.10 8.07
C VAL A 383 21.06 4.15 8.32
N VAL A 384 22.16 4.70 8.83
CA VAL A 384 23.33 3.95 9.31
C VAL A 384 23.36 3.85 10.83
N LYS A 385 22.66 4.75 11.53
CA LYS A 385 22.54 4.73 13.00
C LYS A 385 21.26 5.44 13.45
N ILE A 386 20.58 4.90 14.45
CA ILE A 386 19.50 5.58 15.17
C ILE A 386 20.12 6.32 16.37
N ILE A 387 19.88 7.62 16.47
CA ILE A 387 20.46 8.53 17.47
C ILE A 387 19.51 8.68 18.66
N ASN A 388 18.24 8.95 18.37
CA ASN A 388 17.20 9.20 19.36
C ASN A 388 15.94 8.41 18.98
N PHE A 389 15.27 7.87 19.99
CA PHE A 389 14.01 7.16 19.86
C PHE A 389 13.37 6.99 21.25
N PRO A 390 12.07 6.74 21.33
CA PRO A 390 11.40 6.54 22.62
C PRO A 390 11.98 5.37 23.43
N SER A 391 12.25 5.61 24.71
CA SER A 391 12.99 4.68 25.58
C SER A 391 12.32 3.32 25.76
N TYR A 392 10.99 3.24 25.67
CA TYR A 392 10.26 1.97 25.81
C TYR A 392 10.57 0.98 24.68
N ILE A 393 11.07 1.44 23.53
CA ILE A 393 11.46 0.56 22.41
C ILE A 393 12.72 -0.24 22.79
N ALA A 394 13.64 0.35 23.57
CA ALA A 394 14.84 -0.34 24.05
C ALA A 394 14.60 -1.23 25.28
N ALA A 395 13.55 -0.96 26.07
CA ALA A 395 13.39 -1.50 27.41
C ALA A 395 12.86 -2.95 27.50
N ALA A 396 12.70 -3.64 26.37
CA ALA A 396 12.19 -5.01 26.36
C ALA A 396 13.33 -6.05 26.38
N ASN A 397 14.01 -6.18 27.52
CA ASN A 397 14.89 -7.32 27.83
C ASN A 397 14.30 -8.18 28.93
#